data_AF-A0A2H0PQT5-F1
#
_entry.id   AF-A0A2H0PQT5-F1
#
_cell.length_a   1.000
_cell.length_b   1.000
_cell.length_c   1.000
_cell.angle_alpha   90.00
_cell.angle_beta   90.00
_cell.angle_gamma   90.00
#
_symmetry.space_group_name_H-M   'P 1'
#
loop_
_entity.id
_entity.type
_entity.pdbx_description
1 polymer ?
#
loop_
_entity_poly.entity_id
_entity_poly.type
_entity_poly.pdbx_seq_one_letter_code
_entity_poly.pdbx_strand_id
1 'polypeptide(L)' 'MVKKAAKRVKKTAKYTITQKRSGRYSVMSPEAKMINGEEKVKILIEAGLIKVKVKKAAPAEAAAEPAAS' A
#
# COMPACT_ATOMS: atom_id res chain seq x y z
N MET A 1 23.93 9.96 14.89
CA MET A 1 22.95 9.62 13.82
C MET A 1 22.56 8.15 13.94
N VAL A 2 21.47 7.81 14.64
CA VAL A 2 21.08 6.39 14.82
C VAL A 2 20.53 5.84 13.50
N LYS A 3 21.29 4.93 12.89
CA LYS A 3 20.95 4.27 11.62
C LYS A 3 19.77 3.32 11.87
N LYS A 4 18.53 3.82 11.80
CA LYS A 4 17.32 2.98 11.89
C LYS A 4 17.34 2.03 10.67
N ALA A 5 17.83 0.82 10.87
CA ALA A 5 17.94 -0.21 9.86
C ALA A 5 16.54 -0.57 9.31
N ALA A 6 16.48 -1.01 8.06
CA ALA A 6 15.22 -1.41 7.45
C ALA A 6 14.57 -2.52 8.29
N LYS A 7 13.32 -2.30 8.74
CA LYS A 7 12.59 -3.27 9.57
C LYS A 7 11.90 -4.27 8.66
N ARG A 8 12.10 -5.57 8.85
CA ARG A 8 11.30 -6.59 8.16
C ARG A 8 9.88 -6.50 8.71
N VAL A 9 8.92 -6.31 7.81
CA VAL A 9 7.50 -6.14 8.17
C VAL A 9 6.76 -7.44 7.97
N LYS A 10 6.97 -8.08 6.83
CA LYS A 10 6.33 -9.34 6.47
C LYS A 10 7.26 -10.16 5.59
N LYS A 11 7.34 -11.46 5.82
CA LYS A 11 8.14 -12.39 5.00
C LYS A 11 7.24 -13.55 4.61
N THR A 12 7.12 -13.78 3.31
CA THR A 12 6.43 -14.94 2.72
C THR A 12 7.40 -15.66 1.78
N ALA A 13 7.06 -16.87 1.35
CA ALA A 13 7.87 -17.61 0.38
C ALA A 13 7.94 -16.89 -1.00
N LYS A 14 6.91 -16.12 -1.34
CA LYS A 14 6.83 -15.34 -2.59
C LYS A 14 7.49 -13.97 -2.52
N TYR A 15 7.59 -13.33 -1.35
CA TYR A 15 8.20 -12.01 -1.23
C TYR A 15 8.55 -11.65 0.22
N THR A 16 9.49 -10.72 0.39
CA THR A 16 9.88 -10.12 1.66
C THR A 16 9.60 -8.63 1.62
N ILE A 17 8.77 -8.15 2.53
CA ILE A 17 8.43 -6.74 2.69
C ILE A 17 9.25 -6.15 3.83
N THR A 18 9.97 -5.07 3.52
CA THR A 18 10.79 -4.30 4.46
C THR A 18 10.33 -2.86 4.49
N GLN A 19 10.38 -2.23 5.65
CA GLN A 19 10.11 -0.80 5.82
C GLN A 19 11.43 -0.06 6.02
N LYS A 20 11.73 0.89 5.14
CA LYS A 20 12.90 1.76 5.27
C LYS A 20 12.67 2.80 6.37
N ARG A 21 13.74 3.49 6.79
CA ARG A 21 13.68 4.58 7.77
C ARG A 21 12.70 5.69 7.39
N SER A 22 12.47 5.92 6.10
CA SER A 22 11.52 6.91 5.57
C SER A 22 10.05 6.50 5.69
N GLY A 23 9.74 5.34 6.28
CA GLY A 23 8.37 4.80 6.35
C GLY A 23 7.90 4.12 5.07
N ARG A 24 8.62 4.29 3.96
CA ARG A 24 8.33 3.62 2.68
C ARG A 24 8.61 2.12 2.75
N TYR A 25 7.75 1.33 2.11
CA TYR A 25 7.94 -0.11 1.98
C TYR A 25 8.75 -0.46 0.73
N SER A 26 9.56 -1.52 0.84
CA SER A 26 10.31 -2.17 -0.24
C SER A 26 9.92 -3.65 -0.26
N VAL A 27 9.69 -4.18 -1.46
CA VAL A 27 9.31 -5.59 -1.66
C VAL A 27 10.45 -6.27 -2.41
N MET A 28 10.91 -7.41 -1.88
CA MET A 28 11.99 -8.22 -2.44
C MET A 28 11.48 -9.62 -2.75
N SER A 29 11.70 -10.11 -3.96
CA SER A 29 11.42 -11.48 -4.38
C SER A 29 12.36 -12.48 -3.67
N PRO A 30 12.00 -13.77 -3.56
CA PRO A 30 12.92 -14.83 -3.15
C PRO A 30 14.20 -14.90 -4.00
N GLU A 31 14.15 -14.48 -5.26
CA GLU A 31 15.32 -14.38 -6.15
C GLU A 31 16.21 -13.15 -5.86
N ALA A 32 16.04 -12.49 -4.72
CA ALA A 32 16.69 -11.22 -4.37
C ALA A 32 16.40 -10.04 -5.34
N LYS A 33 15.43 -10.19 -6.25
CA LYS A 33 14.97 -9.12 -7.15
C LYS A 33 14.09 -8.12 -6.40
N MET A 34 14.29 -6.81 -6.61
CA MET A 34 13.41 -5.77 -6.07
C MET A 34 12.15 -5.63 -6.93
N ILE A 35 10.98 -5.84 -6.34
CA ILE A 35 9.69 -5.67 -7.02
C ILE A 35 9.31 -4.18 -6.95
N ASN A 36 9.09 -3.58 -8.13
CA ASN A 36 8.79 -2.16 -8.30
C ASN A 36 7.45 -1.98 -9.07
N GLY A 37 6.99 -0.73 -9.20
CA GLY A 37 5.78 -0.40 -9.96
C GLY A 37 4.48 -0.97 -9.38
N GLU A 38 3.58 -1.44 -10.24
CA GLU A 38 2.26 -1.93 -9.87
C GLU A 38 2.30 -3.24 -9.08
N GLU A 39 3.20 -4.15 -9.43
CA GLU A 39 3.35 -5.43 -8.70
C GLU A 39 3.65 -5.20 -7.23
N LYS A 40 4.52 -4.22 -6.94
CA LYS A 40 4.83 -3.79 -5.58
C LYS A 40 3.58 -3.30 -4.86
N VAL A 41 2.75 -2.50 -5.54
CA VAL A 41 1.53 -1.94 -4.96
C VAL A 41 0.53 -3.05 -4.66
N LYS A 42 0.31 -4.00 -5.58
CA LYS A 42 -0.56 -5.17 -5.38
C LYS A 42 -0.15 -5.98 -4.14
N ILE A 43 1.13 -6.30 -4.02
CA ILE A 43 1.68 -7.04 -2.87
C ILE A 43 1.48 -6.28 -1.55
N LEU A 44 1.71 -4.97 -1.56
CA LEU A 44 1.54 -4.15 -0.36
C LEU A 44 0.06 -3.99 0.04
N ILE A 45 -0.87 -4.01 -0.93
CA ILE A 45 -2.33 -4.02 -0.70
C ILE A 45 -2.76 -5.37 -0.13
N GLU A 46 -2.40 -6.48 -0.77
CA GLU A 46 -2.69 -7.84 -0.27
C GLU A 46 -2.14 -8.06 1.14
N ALA A 47 -0.95 -7.54 1.42
CA ALA A 47 -0.34 -7.61 2.74
C ALA A 47 -1.02 -6.73 3.80
N GLY A 48 -1.94 -5.84 3.40
CA GLY A 48 -2.63 -4.87 4.26
C GLY A 48 -1.73 -3.72 4.75
N LEU A 49 -0.57 -3.52 4.11
CA LEU A 49 0.44 -2.54 4.55
C LEU A 49 0.22 -1.14 3.97
N ILE A 50 -0.36 -1.08 2.78
CA ILE A 50 -0.91 0.16 2.23
C ILE A 50 -2.40 -0.01 2.02
N LYS A 51 -3.17 0.88 2.63
CA LYS A 51 -4.54 1.12 2.22
C LYS A 51 -4.45 2.09 1.06
N VAL A 52 -4.61 1.59 -0.17
CA VAL A 52 -4.94 2.49 -1.27
C VAL A 52 -6.33 3.00 -0.94
N LYS A 53 -6.40 4.18 -0.32
CA LYS A 53 -7.56 5.05 -0.49
C LYS A 53 -7.53 5.38 -1.97
N VAL A 54 -8.06 4.46 -2.78
CA VAL A 54 -8.77 4.87 -3.98
C VAL A 54 -9.67 5.95 -3.43
N LYS A 55 -9.53 7.19 -3.91
CA LYS A 55 -10.59 8.16 -3.71
C LYS A 55 -11.78 7.48 -4.36
N LYS A 56 -12.50 6.65 -3.59
CA LYS A 56 -13.88 6.30 -3.84
C LYS A 56 -14.45 7.69 -3.99
N ALA A 57 -14.76 8.06 -5.24
CA ALA A 57 -15.54 9.23 -5.54
C ALA A 57 -16.57 9.31 -4.42
N ALA A 58 -16.58 10.44 -3.73
CA ALA A 58 -17.36 10.64 -2.51
C ALA A 58 -18.70 9.92 -2.69
N PRO A 59 -19.18 9.16 -1.68
CA PRO A 59 -20.55 8.71 -1.75
C PRO A 59 -21.37 9.99 -1.92
N ALA A 60 -21.90 10.18 -3.14
CA ALA A 60 -22.91 11.16 -3.41
C ALA A 60 -24.13 10.63 -2.68
N GLU A 61 -24.17 10.90 -1.38
CA GLU A 61 -25.32 10.69 -0.54
C GLU A 61 -25.64 12.04 0.09
N ALA A 62 -26.94 12.37 0.04
CA ALA A 62 -27.61 13.66 0.27
C ALA A 62 -27.69 14.55 -0.99
N ALA A 63 -28.86 14.87 -1.56
CA ALA A 63 -30.24 14.84 -1.05
C ALA A 63 -31.20 14.70 -2.25
N ALA A 64 -32.15 13.77 -2.21
CA ALA A 64 -33.56 14.04 -1.88
C ALA A 64 -34.23 15.10 -2.78
N GLU A 65 -34.97 14.62 -3.77
CA GLU A 65 -36.34 15.01 -4.17
C GLU A 65 -36.73 16.46 -4.55
N PRO A 66 -37.81 16.62 -5.36
CA PRO A 66 -37.94 17.63 -6.40
C PRO A 66 -38.65 18.91 -5.95
N ALA A 67 -38.40 20.02 -6.64
CA ALA A 67 -39.25 21.21 -6.57
C ALA A 67 -39.43 21.82 -7.96
N ALA A 68 -40.67 21.78 -8.42
CA ALA A 68 -41.18 22.59 -9.50
C ALA A 68 -40.93 24.08 -9.23
N SER A 69 -40.68 24.85 -10.29
CA SER A 69 -41.28 26.18 -10.48
C SER A 69 -41.18 26.61 -11.93
#